data_AF-A0A8T5RKC8-F1
#
_entry.id   AF-A0A8T5RKC8-F1
#
_cell.length_a   1.000
_cell.length_b   1.000
_cell.length_c   1.000
_cell.angle_alpha   90.00
_cell.angle_beta   90.00
_cell.angle_gamma   90.00
#
_symmetry.space_group_name_H-M   'P 1'
#
loop_
_entity.id
_entity.type
_entity.pdbx_description
1 polymer ?
#
loop_
_entity_poly.entity_id
_entity_poly.type
_entity_poly.pdbx_seq_one_letter_code
_entity_poly.pdbx_strand_id
1 'polypeptide(L)' 'MDIAKIVEDTNLSWTYVKKNLEIIKQKEYCGYHFEKLGNSWIVWKTRDKLIPKLNDTCSKFIND' A
#
# COMPACT_ATOMS: atom_id res chain seq x y z
N MET A 1 -11.80 4.06 1.04
CA MET A 1 -11.77 3.05 2.11
C MET A 1 -11.57 3.82 3.39
N ASP A 2 -12.56 3.82 4.28
CA ASP A 2 -12.54 4.62 5.53
C ASP A 2 -12.23 3.70 6.71
N ILE A 3 -11.34 4.13 7.61
CA ILE A 3 -10.96 3.34 8.80
C ILE A 3 -12.15 3.23 9.75
N ALA A 4 -13.05 4.22 9.78
CA ALA A 4 -14.30 4.16 10.55
C ALA A 4 -15.15 2.94 10.13
N LYS A 5 -15.23 2.68 8.83
CA LYS A 5 -15.97 1.53 8.29
C LYS A 5 -15.33 0.19 8.68
N ILE A 6 -14.00 0.13 8.75
CA ILE A 6 -13.28 -1.07 9.21
C ILE A 6 -13.59 -1.34 10.68
N VAL A 7 -13.64 -0.31 11.52
CA VAL A 7 -14.01 -0.44 12.94
C VAL A 7 -15.43 -0.93 13.09
N GLU A 8 -16.39 -0.39 12.32
CA GLU A 8 -17.78 -0.84 12.30
C GLU A 8 -17.92 -2.29 11.83
N ASP A 9 -17.29 -2.65 10.72
CA ASP A 9 -17.39 -3.98 10.10
C ASP A 9 -16.73 -5.08 10.96
N THR A 10 -15.67 -4.74 11.69
CA THR A 10 -14.90 -5.71 12.50
C THR A 10 -15.27 -5.71 13.98
N ASN A 11 -16.03 -4.71 14.43
CA ASN A 11 -16.35 -4.46 15.84
C ASN A 11 -15.11 -4.40 16.76
N LEU A 12 -13.95 -4.09 16.18
CA LEU A 12 -12.68 -3.94 16.90
C LEU A 12 -12.51 -2.50 17.37
N SER A 13 -11.87 -2.31 18.52
CA SER A 13 -11.60 -0.94 19.00
C SER A 13 -10.69 -0.18 18.03
N TRP A 14 -10.96 1.12 17.87
CA TRP A 14 -10.16 2.02 17.04
C TRP A 14 -8.65 1.90 17.34
N THR A 15 -8.29 1.85 18.62
CA THR A 15 -6.89 1.75 19.06
C THR A 15 -6.24 0.45 18.60
N TYR A 16 -6.99 -0.65 18.61
CA TYR A 16 -6.52 -1.95 18.15
C TYR A 16 -6.36 -1.98 16.62
N VAL A 17 -7.33 -1.45 15.88
CA VAL A 17 -7.25 -1.33 14.41
C VAL A 17 -6.06 -0.47 14.01
N LYS A 18 -5.88 0.70 14.65
CA LYS A 18 -4.74 1.59 14.39
C LYS A 18 -3.39 0.90 14.62
N LYS A 19 -3.23 0.21 15.76
CA LYS A 19 -2.00 -0.52 16.09
C LYS A 19 -1.70 -1.60 15.05
N ASN A 20 -2.70 -2.35 14.62
CA ASN A 20 -2.51 -3.39 13.60
C ASN A 20 -2.19 -2.78 12.23
N LEU A 21 -2.83 -1.68 11.84
CA LEU A 21 -2.49 -0.97 10.60
C LEU A 21 -1.05 -0.45 10.60
N GLU A 22 -0.55 0.06 11.73
CA GLU A 22 0.86 0.47 11.87
C GLU A 22 1.81 -0.73 11.74
N ILE A 23 1.47 -1.87 12.35
CA ILE A 23 2.23 -3.11 12.23
C ILE A 23 2.23 -3.63 10.79
N ILE A 24 1.08 -3.64 10.11
CA ILE A 24 0.96 -4.05 8.70
C ILE A 24 1.74 -3.09 7.81
N LYS A 25 1.66 -1.78 8.05
CA LYS A 25 2.48 -0.77 7.35
C LYS A 25 3.98 -1.06 7.48
N GLN A 26 4.44 -1.57 8.62
CA GLN A 26 5.85 -1.92 8.84
C GLN A 26 6.23 -3.30 8.27
N LYS A 27 5.38 -4.33 8.46
CA LYS A 27 5.68 -5.74 8.11
C LYS A 27 5.34 -6.10 6.68
N GLU A 28 4.21 -5.62 6.17
CA GLU A 28 3.69 -5.89 4.82
C GLU A 28 3.77 -4.63 3.96
N TYR A 29 4.80 -3.83 4.18
CA TYR A 29 5.01 -2.62 3.40
C TYR A 29 5.08 -2.95 1.90
N CYS A 30 4.00 -2.65 1.17
CA CYS A 30 3.87 -2.89 -0.27
C CYS A 30 4.72 -1.95 -1.14
N GLY A 31 5.57 -1.12 -0.51
CA GLY A 31 6.42 -0.17 -1.19
C GLY A 31 5.77 1.18 -1.47
N TYR A 32 4.51 1.43 -1.11
CA TYR A 32 3.85 2.70 -1.42
C TYR A 32 4.12 3.77 -0.36
N HIS A 33 4.63 4.90 -0.79
CA HIS A 33 4.84 6.12 0.00
C HIS A 33 3.75 7.12 -0.34
N PHE A 34 3.30 7.85 0.67
CA PHE A 34 2.30 8.90 0.55
C PHE A 34 2.80 10.10 1.32
N GLU A 35 2.90 11.25 0.67
CA GLU A 35 3.30 12.51 1.29
C GLU A 35 2.33 13.61 0.86
N LYS A 36 1.95 14.48 1.79
CA LYS A 36 1.10 15.62 1.51
C LYS A 36 1.97 16.83 1.19
N LEU A 37 1.85 17.36 -0.03
CA LEU A 37 2.52 18.58 -0.47
C LEU A 37 1.46 19.67 -0.70
N GLY A 38 1.27 20.54 0.30
CA GLY A 38 0.22 21.57 0.26
C GLY A 38 -1.18 20.97 0.15
N ASN A 39 -1.89 21.29 -0.94
CA ASN A 39 -3.21 20.75 -1.26
C ASN A 39 -3.18 19.46 -2.10
N SER A 40 -1.99 18.93 -2.41
CA SER A 40 -1.82 17.74 -3.24
C SER A 40 -1.24 16.58 -2.45
N TRP A 41 -1.47 15.36 -2.93
CA TRP A 41 -0.85 14.15 -2.42
C TRP A 41 0.13 13.61 -3.46
N ILE A 42 1.35 13.32 -3.01
CA ILE A 42 2.37 12.66 -3.81
C ILE A 42 2.38 11.20 -3.38
N VAL A 43 2.30 10.31 -4.36
CA VAL A 43 2.34 8.86 -4.15
C VAL A 43 3.44 8.28 -5.01
N TRP A 44 4.35 7.51 -4.42
CA TRP A 44 5.40 6.83 -5.18
C TRP A 44 5.67 5.44 -4.59
N LYS A 45 6.23 4.54 -5.40
CA LYS A 45 6.55 3.17 -4.98
C LYS A 45 8.06 2.98 -4.84
N THR A 46 8.52 2.31 -3.79
CA THR A 46 9.92 1.87 -3.65
C THR A 46 10.28 0.98 -4.82
N ARG A 47 11.45 1.25 -5.43
CA ARG A 47 11.97 0.53 -6.58
C ARG A 47 12.04 -0.99 -6.35
N ASP A 48 12.43 -1.41 -5.15
CA ASP A 48 12.59 -2.82 -4.78
C ASP A 48 11.27 -3.59 -4.67
N LYS A 49 10.14 -2.89 -4.59
CA LYS A 49 8.78 -3.45 -4.56
C LYS A 49 8.03 -3.22 -5.87
N LEU A 50 8.66 -2.56 -6.85
CA LEU A 50 8.32 -2.71 -8.26
C LEU A 50 8.93 -4.03 -8.76
N ILE A 51 8.59 -5.17 -8.15
CA ILE A 51 8.81 -6.44 -8.82
C ILE A 51 7.83 -6.37 -10.00
N PRO A 52 8.30 -6.15 -11.24
CA PRO A 52 7.39 -6.20 -12.35
C PRO A 52 6.93 -7.66 -12.37
N LYS A 53 5.62 -7.90 -12.40
CA LYS A 53 5.14 -9.16 -12.94
C LYS A 53 5.52 -9.13 -14.42
N LEU A 54 6.79 -9.39 -14.73
CA LEU A 54 7.37 -9.28 -16.07
C LEU A 54 6.57 -10.13 -17.06
N ASN A 55 5.98 -11.22 -16.56
CA ASN A 55 5.08 -12.13 -17.27
C ASN A 55 3.83 -11.44 -17.86
N ASP A 56 3.35 -10.35 -17.26
CA ASP A 56 2.16 -9.59 -17.71
C ASP A 56 2.53 -8.31 -18.47
N THR A 57 3.82 -8.07 -18.73
CA THR A 57 4.29 -6.88 -19.46
C THR A 57 4.81 -7.23 -20.84
N CYS A 58 4.83 -6.25 -21.75
CA CYS A 58 5.36 -6.42 -23.11
C CYS A 58 6.85 -6.79 -23.14
N SER A 59 7.54 -6.68 -22.00
CA SER A 59 8.92 -7.17 -21.81
C SER A 59 9.08 -8.67 -22.10
N LYS A 60 8.00 -9.46 -22.09
CA LYS A 60 8.02 -10.89 -22.47
C LYS A 60 8.36 -11.14 -23.95
N PHE A 61 8.22 -10.15 -24.81
CA PHE A 61 8.46 -10.25 -26.26
C PHE A 61 9.85 -9.77 -26.69
N ILE A 62 10.74 -9.43 -25.74
CA ILE A 62 12.07 -8.88 -26.05
C ILE A 62 13.09 -9.97 -26.40
N ASN A 63 12.80 -11.25 -26.10
CA ASN A 63 13.69 -12.39 -26.35
C ASN A 63 13.14 -13.40 -27.39
N ASP A 64 12.15 -13.02 -28.20
CA ASP A 64 11.81 -13.72 -29.46
C ASP A 64 12.61 -13.09 -30.62
#